data_AF-A0A3S4DEL9-F1
#
_entry.id   AF-A0A3S4DEL9-F1
#
_cell.length_a   1.000
_cell.length_b   1.000
_cell.length_c   1.000
_cell.angle_alpha   90.00
_cell.angle_beta   90.00
_cell.angle_gamma   90.00
#
_symmetry.space_group_name_H-M   'P 1'
#
loop_
_entity.id
_entity.type
_entity.pdbx_description
1 polymer ?
#
loop_
_entity_poly.entity_id
_entity_poly.type
_entity_poly.pdbx_seq_one_letter_code
_entity_poly.pdbx_strand_id
1 'polypeptide(L)'
;MVLLVHPNGSKYWRLRYRFGGKEKMLALGKYPEVSLADARARRDEARKLLANGVDSSENKKAVKVEQEQEAITFEVVAIEWHASNQKWSESHSDRVLKKPRR
;
A
#
# COMPACT_ATOMS: atom_id res chain seq x y z
N MET A 1 -6.78 -6.20 -21.60
CA MET A 1 -7.05 -6.66 -20.22
C MET A 1 -7.01 -8.17 -20.23
N VAL A 2 -6.43 -8.77 -19.20
CA VAL A 2 -6.27 -10.22 -19.07
C VAL A 2 -6.70 -10.65 -17.66
N LEU A 3 -7.16 -11.90 -17.55
CA LEU A 3 -7.31 -12.57 -16.26
C LEU A 3 -6.05 -13.40 -16.01
N LEU A 4 -5.27 -13.01 -15.01
CA LEU A 4 -4.08 -13.74 -14.60
C LEU A 4 -4.49 -14.79 -13.56
N VAL A 5 -4.34 -16.07 -13.92
CA VAL A 5 -4.59 -17.20 -13.01
C VAL A 5 -3.24 -17.69 -12.48
N HIS A 6 -3.05 -17.62 -11.18
CA HIS A 6 -1.88 -18.16 -10.52
C HIS A 6 -2.03 -19.67 -10.27
N PRO A 7 -0.92 -20.42 -10.17
CA PRO A 7 -0.94 -21.85 -9.85
C PRO A 7 -1.66 -22.16 -8.53
N ASN A 8 -1.66 -21.22 -7.58
CA ASN A 8 -2.38 -21.32 -6.31
C ASN A 8 -3.91 -21.12 -6.43
N GLY A 9 -4.45 -21.00 -7.64
CA GLY A 9 -5.88 -20.77 -7.90
C GLY A 9 -6.33 -19.31 -7.77
N SER A 10 -5.47 -18.38 -7.34
CA SER A 10 -5.81 -16.97 -7.25
C SER A 10 -5.93 -16.34 -8.64
N LYS A 11 -6.97 -15.54 -8.85
CA LYS A 11 -7.28 -14.93 -10.15
C LYS A 11 -7.28 -13.41 -10.03
N TYR A 12 -6.57 -12.73 -10.92
CA TYR A 12 -6.44 -11.26 -10.89
C TYR A 12 -6.72 -10.64 -12.24
N TRP A 13 -7.52 -9.58 -12.25
CA TRP A 13 -7.70 -8.73 -13.41
C TRP A 13 -6.48 -7.81 -13.56
N ARG A 14 -5.80 -7.93 -14.70
CA ARG A 14 -4.62 -7.15 -15.04
C ARG A 14 -4.81 -6.41 -16.37
N LEU A 15 -4.27 -5.20 -16.46
CA LEU A 15 -4.22 -4.41 -17.68
C LEU A 15 -2.77 -4.09 -18.04
N ARG A 16 -2.31 -4.62 -19.18
CA ARG A 16 -1.06 -4.21 -19.82
C ARG A 16 -1.29 -2.89 -20.55
N TYR A 17 -0.42 -1.91 -20.34
CA TYR A 17 -0.44 -0.63 -21.03
C TYR A 17 0.99 -0.09 -21.21
N ARG A 18 1.15 0.91 -22.07
CA ARG A 18 2.41 1.63 -22.24
C ARG A 18 2.23 3.08 -21.84
N PHE A 19 3.19 3.60 -21.08
CA PHE A 19 3.23 4.99 -20.66
C PHE A 19 4.68 5.45 -20.61
N GLY A 20 4.99 6.61 -21.21
CA GLY A 20 6.37 7.11 -21.28
C GLY A 20 7.37 6.13 -21.91
N GLY A 21 6.96 5.38 -22.93
CA GLY A 21 7.79 4.39 -23.61
C GLY A 21 8.04 3.08 -22.84
N LYS A 22 7.54 2.96 -21.60
CA LYS A 22 7.70 1.76 -20.77
C LYS A 22 6.41 0.95 -20.71
N GLU A 23 6.54 -0.36 -20.75
CA GLU A 23 5.41 -1.27 -20.51
C GLU A 23 5.15 -1.40 -19.00
N LYS A 24 3.89 -1.22 -18.61
CA LYS A 24 3.43 -1.32 -17.23
C LYS A 24 2.20 -2.23 -17.13
N MET A 25 2.00 -2.78 -15.92
CA MET A 25 0.89 -3.67 -15.59
C MET A 25 0.08 -3.08 -14.44
N LEU A 26 -1.18 -2.73 -14.70
CA LEU A 26 -2.12 -2.24 -13.69
C LEU A 26 -2.96 -3.39 -13.11
N ALA A 27 -3.09 -3.43 -11.79
CA ALA A 27 -4.03 -4.33 -11.11
C ALA A 27 -5.42 -3.68 -11.04
N LEU A 28 -6.40 -4.34 -11.64
CA LEU A 28 -7.80 -3.90 -11.65
C LEU A 28 -8.62 -4.53 -10.51
N GLY A 29 -8.17 -5.66 -9.97
CA GLY A 29 -8.81 -6.34 -8.83
C GLY A 29 -8.59 -7.85 -8.83
N LYS A 30 -9.09 -8.52 -7.80
CA LYS A 30 -9.09 -9.99 -7.67
C LYS A 30 -10.45 -10.54 -8.07
N TYR A 31 -10.48 -11.67 -8.76
CA TYR A 31 -11.70 -12.43 -9.02
C TYR A 31 -11.92 -13.44 -7.89
N PRO A 32 -13.17 -13.69 -7.43
CA PRO A 32 -14.44 -13.18 -7.96
C PRO A 32 -14.90 -11.85 -7.35
N GLU A 33 -14.16 -11.29 -6.38
CA GLU A 33 -14.50 -10.03 -5.68
C GLU A 33 -14.79 -8.87 -6.66
N VAL A 34 -14.08 -8.84 -7.79
CA VAL A 34 -14.33 -7.93 -8.91
C VAL A 34 -14.89 -8.73 -10.08
N SER A 35 -16.13 -8.40 -10.46
CA SER A 35 -16.79 -9.02 -11.60
C SER A 35 -16.10 -8.64 -12.92
N LEU A 36 -16.40 -9.38 -14.00
CA LEU A 36 -15.91 -9.03 -15.33
C LEU A 36 -16.42 -7.65 -15.79
N ALA A 37 -17.65 -7.28 -15.42
CA ALA A 37 -18.23 -5.98 -15.76
C ALA A 37 -17.46 -4.86 -15.06
N ASP A 38 -17.21 -5.01 -13.75
CA ASP A 38 -16.45 -4.02 -12.96
C ASP A 38 -15.00 -3.92 -13.45
N ALA A 39 -14.38 -5.04 -13.79
CA ALA A 39 -13.04 -5.05 -14.35
C ALA A 39 -12.97 -4.28 -15.69
N ARG A 40 -14.01 -4.39 -16.54
CA ARG A 40 -14.12 -3.64 -17.80
C ARG A 40 -14.34 -2.14 -17.54
N ALA A 41 -15.19 -1.78 -16.58
CA ALA A 41 -15.39 -0.38 -16.20
C ALA A 41 -14.07 0.26 -15.72
N ARG A 42 -13.36 -0.40 -14.79
CA ARG A 42 -12.06 0.04 -14.29
C ARG A 42 -10.99 0.13 -15.38
N ARG A 43 -11.03 -0.77 -16.38
CA ARG A 43 -10.15 -0.69 -17.56
C ARG A 43 -10.41 0.58 -18.36
N ASP A 44 -11.67 0.93 -18.57
CA ASP A 44 -12.04 2.07 -19.40
C ASP A 44 -11.73 3.38 -18.68
N GLU A 45 -11.93 3.44 -17.37
CA GLU A 45 -11.44 4.54 -16.52
C GLU A 45 -9.91 4.68 -16.59
N ALA A 46 -9.17 3.58 -16.43
CA ALA A 46 -7.71 3.60 -16.51
C ALA A 46 -7.23 4.07 -17.89
N ARG A 47 -7.90 3.68 -18.98
CA ARG A 47 -7.60 4.16 -20.33
C ARG A 47 -7.86 5.66 -20.50
N LYS A 48 -8.93 6.18 -19.94
CA LYS A 48 -9.21 7.63 -19.93
C LYS A 48 -8.12 8.40 -19.18
N LEU A 49 -7.70 7.91 -18.01
CA LEU A 49 -6.61 8.52 -17.23
C LEU A 49 -5.28 8.52 -17.99
N LEU A 50 -4.93 7.39 -18.63
CA LEU A 50 -3.73 7.29 -19.45
C LEU A 50 -3.76 8.22 -20.66
N ALA A 51 -4.92 8.39 -21.30
CA ALA A 51 -5.10 9.33 -22.40
C ALA A 51 -4.93 10.79 -21.94
N ASN A 52 -5.32 11.09 -20.70
CA ASN A 52 -5.11 12.40 -20.08
C ASN A 52 -3.69 12.60 -19.52
N GLY A 53 -2.77 11.66 -19.74
CA GLY A 53 -1.38 11.76 -19.28
C GLY A 53 -1.19 11.45 -17.78
N VAL A 54 -2.21 10.92 -17.09
CA VAL A 54 -2.15 10.63 -15.65
C VAL A 54 -1.89 9.14 -15.43
N ASP A 55 -0.71 8.81 -14.88
CA ASP A 55 -0.34 7.43 -14.58
C ASP A 55 -0.88 6.99 -13.21
N SER A 56 -1.97 6.23 -13.23
CA SER A 56 -2.59 5.65 -12.01
C SER A 56 -1.68 4.72 -11.18
N SER A 57 -0.55 4.26 -11.72
CA SER A 57 0.38 3.40 -11.00
C SER A 57 1.23 4.12 -9.96
N GLU A 58 1.40 5.43 -10.09
CA GLU A 58 2.19 6.24 -9.17
C GLU A 58 1.35 6.70 -7.97
N ASN A 59 0.10 7.09 -8.18
CA ASN A 59 -0.79 7.50 -7.10
C ASN A 59 -1.04 6.40 -6.05
N LYS A 60 -1.13 5.13 -6.47
CA LYS A 60 -1.34 4.02 -5.50
C LYS A 60 -0.08 3.67 -4.71
N LYS A 61 1.12 3.94 -5.24
CA LYS A 61 2.37 3.70 -4.53
C LYS A 61 2.61 4.79 -3.48
N ALA A 62 2.34 6.05 -3.82
CA ALA A 62 2.49 7.16 -2.90
C ALA A 62 1.64 6.97 -1.64
N VAL A 63 0.34 6.67 -1.80
CA VAL A 63 -0.59 6.48 -0.68
C VAL A 63 -0.19 5.30 0.22
N LYS A 64 0.29 4.19 -0.37
CA LYS A 64 0.73 3.03 0.41
C LYS A 64 2.01 3.30 1.20
N VAL A 65 2.93 4.07 0.62
CA VAL A 65 4.17 4.48 1.30
C VAL A 65 3.88 5.47 2.42
N GLU A 66 2.95 6.41 2.22
CA GLU A 66 2.51 7.33 3.28
C GLU A 66 1.86 6.58 4.45
N GLN A 67 0.95 5.64 4.17
CA GLN A 67 0.31 4.82 5.20
C GLN A 67 1.31 3.90 5.95
N GLU A 68 2.31 3.38 5.25
CA GLU A 68 3.37 2.57 5.87
C GLU A 68 4.35 3.43 6.69
N GLN A 69 4.61 4.68 6.30
CA GLN A 69 5.43 5.63 7.05
C GLN A 69 4.73 6.17 8.29
N GLU A 70 3.42 6.43 8.22
CA GLU A 70 2.61 6.82 9.38
C GLU A 70 2.51 5.69 10.43
N ALA A 71 2.53 4.43 9.99
CA ALA A 71 2.44 3.28 10.87
C ALA A 71 3.73 2.99 11.69
N ILE A 72 4.89 3.49 11.26
CA ILE A 72 6.19 3.23 11.90
C ILE A 72 6.88 4.55 12.24
N THR A 73 6.29 5.31 13.15
CA THR A 73 6.96 6.47 13.74
C THR A 73 7.88 6.03 14.88
N PHE A 74 8.98 6.76 15.09
CA PHE A 74 9.92 6.50 16.19
C PHE A 74 9.22 6.45 17.56
N GLU A 75 8.16 7.25 17.74
CA GLU A 75 7.37 7.27 18.97
C GLU A 75 6.68 5.92 19.24
N VAL A 76 6.06 5.30 18.22
CA VAL A 76 5.41 3.99 18.37
C VAL A 76 6.43 2.90 18.71
N VAL A 77 7.55 2.88 17.99
CA VAL A 77 8.63 1.90 18.22
C VAL A 77 9.28 2.09 19.60
N ALA A 78 9.45 3.34 20.05
CA ALA A 78 10.02 3.64 21.37
C ALA A 78 9.08 3.23 22.52
N ILE A 79 7.77 3.41 22.36
CA ILE A 79 6.77 2.97 23.34
C ILE A 79 6.70 1.44 23.40
N GLU A 80 6.70 0.76 22.25
CA GLU A 80 6.68 -0.71 22.19
C GLU A 80 7.94 -1.32 22.80
N TRP A 81 9.11 -0.76 22.47
CA TRP A 81 10.39 -1.17 23.08
C TRP A 81 10.39 -0.96 24.59
N HIS A 82 9.90 0.20 25.05
CA HIS A 82 9.79 0.50 26.48
C HIS A 82 8.90 -0.51 27.21
N ALA A 83 7.74 -0.84 26.66
CA ALA A 83 6.81 -1.83 27.22
C ALA A 83 7.37 -3.26 27.23
N SER A 84 8.20 -3.62 26.25
CA SER A 84 8.82 -4.95 26.17
C SER A 84 9.89 -5.20 27.25
N ASN A 85 10.36 -4.16 27.93
CA ASN A 85 11.54 -4.25 28.78
C ASN A 85 11.17 -4.56 30.25
N GLN A 86 11.01 -5.84 30.57
CA GLN A 86 10.59 -6.34 31.89
C GLN A 86 11.66 -6.25 33.00
N LYS A 87 12.85 -5.68 32.72
CA LYS A 87 13.99 -5.63 33.66
C LYS A 87 14.08 -4.35 34.48
N TRP A 88 13.28 -3.33 34.16
CA TRP A 88 13.36 -2.03 34.80
C TRP A 88 12.42 -1.92 35.99
N SER A 89 12.89 -1.29 37.07
CA SER A 89 12.00 -0.86 38.14
C SER A 89 11.10 0.29 37.66
N GLU A 90 9.90 0.43 38.24
CA GLU A 90 8.91 1.46 37.88
C GLU A 90 9.51 2.87 37.84
N SER A 91 10.39 3.20 38.80
CA SER A 91 11.07 4.49 38.83
C SER A 91 12.02 4.72 37.65
N HIS A 92 12.68 3.66 37.15
CA HIS A 92 13.60 3.76 36.02
C HIS A 92 12.84 3.85 34.69
N SER A 93 11.76 3.08 34.53
CA SER A 93 10.91 3.13 33.34
C SER A 93 10.24 4.51 33.18
N ASP A 94 9.72 5.09 34.27
CA ASP A 94 9.12 6.44 34.25
C ASP A 94 10.10 7.54 33.87
N ARG A 95 11.37 7.40 34.29
CA ARG A 95 12.42 8.37 33.94
C ARG A 95 12.78 8.32 32.47
N VAL A 96 12.73 7.14 31.85
CA VAL A 96 13.00 6.95 30.42
C VAL A 96 11.87 7.49 29.55
N LEU A 97 10.61 7.45 30.01
CA LEU A 97 9.45 8.00 29.27
C LEU A 97 9.26 9.51 29.41
N LYS A 98 9.95 10.17 30.34
CA LYS A 98 9.85 11.63 30.49
C LYS A 98 10.41 12.31 29.24
N LYS A 99 9.51 12.74 28.35
CA LYS A 99 9.84 13.57 27.18
C LYS A 99 10.70 14.75 27.66
N PRO A 100 11.87 15.02 27.03
CA PRO A 100 12.61 16.22 27.34
C PRO A 100 11.69 17.41 27.06
N ARG A 101 11.48 18.25 28.08
CA ARG A 101 10.80 19.54 27.90
C ARG A 101 11.62 20.31 26.86
N ARG A 102 11.03 20.57 25.69
CA ARG A 102 11.58 21.51 24.71
C ARG A 102 11.60 22.91 25.31
#